data_AF-A0A536JB49-F1
#
_entry.id   AF-A0A536JB49-F1
#
_cell.length_a   1.000
_cell.length_b   1.000
_cell.length_c   1.000
_cell.angle_alpha   90.00
_cell.angle_beta   90.00
_cell.angle_gamma   90.00
#
_symmetry.space_group_name_H-M   'P 1'
#
loop_
_entity.id
_entity.type
_entity.pdbx_description
1 polymer ?
#
loop_
_entity_poly.entity_id
_entity_poly.type
_entity_poly.pdbx_seq_one_letter_code
_entity_poly.pdbx_strand_id
1 'polypeptide(L)'
;MPEYMDVHEGMMGITKEALAEAHQADLDIQDDEGVNFKHAWADPKTGKVFCLSEAPNAEAVKRIHQRSGHPTDQVFEVPVQA
;
A
#
# COMPACT_ATOMS: atom_id res chain seq x y z
N MET A 1 4.72 -3.15 -14.94
CA MET A 1 3.36 -3.74 -14.77
C MET A 1 2.35 -2.60 -14.63
N PRO A 2 1.01 -2.81 -14.59
CA PRO A 2 0.08 -1.75 -14.20
C PRO A 2 0.46 -1.15 -12.84
N GLU A 3 0.21 0.14 -12.66
CA GLU A 3 0.40 0.82 -11.39
C GLU A 3 -0.92 0.93 -10.62
N TYR A 4 -0.84 0.78 -9.31
CA TYR A 4 -1.96 0.87 -8.39
C TYR A 4 -1.69 1.90 -7.31
N MET A 5 -2.70 2.70 -7.01
CA MET A 5 -2.77 3.53 -5.81
C MET A 5 -3.77 2.90 -4.86
N ASP A 6 -3.33 2.58 -3.65
CA ASP A 6 -4.20 2.11 -2.58
C ASP A 6 -4.29 3.14 -1.44
N VAL A 7 -5.38 3.04 -0.67
CA VAL A 7 -5.67 3.97 0.42
C VAL A 7 -6.05 3.20 1.67
N HIS A 8 -5.35 3.43 2.77
CA HIS A 8 -5.75 2.95 4.10
C HIS A 8 -6.34 4.10 4.91
N GLU A 9 -7.32 3.79 5.76
CA GLU A 9 -8.00 4.74 6.63
C GLU A 9 -7.91 4.31 8.10
N GLY A 10 -8.26 5.21 9.02
CA GLY A 10 -8.26 4.91 10.46
C GLY A 10 -6.90 4.97 11.14
N MET A 11 -5.86 5.41 10.42
CA MET A 11 -4.47 5.47 10.91
C MET A 11 -4.14 6.83 11.56
N MET A 12 -5.06 7.41 12.34
CA MET A 12 -4.84 8.72 12.96
C MET A 12 -3.62 8.71 13.88
N GLY A 13 -2.75 9.71 13.74
CA GLY A 13 -1.52 9.82 14.53
C GLY A 13 -0.41 8.85 14.12
N ILE A 14 -0.51 8.17 12.97
CA ILE A 14 0.56 7.30 12.47
C ILE A 14 1.91 8.04 12.47
N THR A 15 2.92 7.41 13.05
CA THR A 15 4.28 7.97 13.12
C THR A 15 5.08 7.56 11.89
N LYS A 16 6.23 8.22 11.70
CA LYS A 16 7.17 7.85 10.64
C LYS A 16 7.65 6.40 10.80
N GLU A 17 7.91 5.97 12.04
CA GLU A 17 8.39 4.64 12.36
C GLU A 17 7.32 3.59 12.08
N ALA A 18 6.07 3.84 12.48
CA ALA A 18 4.96 2.94 12.21
C ALA A 18 4.67 2.81 10.71
N LEU A 19 4.75 3.91 9.94
CA LEU A 19 4.62 3.87 8.48
C LEU A 19 5.74 3.04 7.84
N ALA A 20 6.99 3.23 8.30
CA ALA A 20 8.14 2.49 7.78
C ALA A 20 8.03 0.99 8.10
N GLU A 21 7.59 0.63 9.31
CA GLU A 21 7.37 -0.76 9.70
C GLU A 21 6.26 -1.42 8.87
N ALA A 22 5.11 -0.75 8.70
CA ALA A 22 4.01 -1.24 7.89
C ALA A 22 4.43 -1.45 6.41
N HIS A 23 5.17 -0.49 5.85
CA HIS A 23 5.67 -0.60 4.49
C HIS A 23 6.73 -1.70 4.34
N GLN A 24 7.63 -1.85 5.32
CA GLN A 24 8.60 -2.94 5.32
C GLN A 24 7.92 -4.31 5.36
N ALA A 25 6.83 -4.46 6.12
CA ALA A 25 6.06 -5.69 6.17
C ALA A 25 5.45 -6.08 4.81
N ASP A 26 5.10 -5.11 3.95
CA ASP A 26 4.71 -5.39 2.57
C ASP A 26 5.91 -5.83 1.72
N LEU A 27 7.02 -5.09 1.80
CA LEU A 27 8.24 -5.34 1.03
C LEU A 27 8.81 -6.73 1.29
N ASP A 28 8.72 -7.22 2.52
CA ASP A 28 9.23 -8.53 2.94
C ASP A 28 8.54 -9.71 2.24
N ILE A 29 7.30 -9.52 1.74
CA ILE A 29 6.49 -10.59 1.12
C ILE A 29 5.98 -10.25 -0.29
N GLN A 30 6.29 -9.07 -0.83
CA GLN A 30 5.72 -8.56 -2.09
C GLN A 30 5.94 -9.50 -3.30
N ASP A 31 7.09 -10.18 -3.33
CA ASP A 31 7.49 -11.06 -4.44
C ASP A 31 6.58 -12.29 -4.55
N ASP A 32 5.93 -12.70 -3.47
CA ASP A 32 4.99 -13.85 -3.46
C ASP A 32 3.80 -13.66 -4.40
N GLU A 33 3.42 -12.41 -4.65
CA GLU A 33 2.29 -12.03 -5.51
C GLU A 33 2.76 -11.24 -6.75
N GLY A 34 4.07 -11.12 -6.96
CA GLY A 34 4.65 -10.32 -8.04
C GLY A 34 4.34 -8.83 -7.90
N VAL A 35 4.24 -8.32 -6.68
CA VAL A 35 4.01 -6.90 -6.39
C VAL A 35 5.34 -6.20 -6.16
N ASN A 36 5.42 -4.92 -6.54
CA ASN A 36 6.53 -4.03 -6.23
C ASN A 36 5.98 -2.75 -5.59
N PHE A 37 6.05 -2.66 -4.27
CA PHE A 37 5.65 -1.46 -3.53
C PHE A 37 6.72 -0.39 -3.65
N LYS A 38 6.37 0.76 -4.23
CA LYS A 38 7.34 1.83 -4.57
C LYS A 38 7.48 2.85 -3.46
N HIS A 39 6.35 3.41 -3.02
CA HIS A 39 6.32 4.52 -2.09
C HIS A 39 5.06 4.49 -1.24
N ALA A 40 5.19 4.98 -0.01
CA ALA A 40 4.09 5.19 0.91
C ALA A 40 4.14 6.61 1.48
N TRP A 41 2.98 7.27 1.54
CA TRP A 41 2.79 8.56 2.19
C TRP A 41 1.70 8.43 3.25
N ALA A 42 1.82 9.18 4.34
CA ALA A 42 0.79 9.24 5.37
C ALA A 42 0.38 10.69 5.65
N ASP A 43 -0.91 10.87 5.92
CA ASP A 43 -1.47 12.04 6.57
C ASP A 43 -1.93 11.65 7.99
N PRO A 44 -1.09 11.90 9.02
CA PRO A 44 -1.43 11.53 10.39
C PRO A 44 -2.63 12.30 10.95
N LYS A 45 -3.01 13.45 10.37
CA LYS A 45 -4.13 14.26 10.86
C LYS A 45 -5.47 13.63 10.46
N THR A 46 -5.61 13.20 9.21
CA THR A 46 -6.83 12.53 8.75
C THR A 46 -6.80 11.01 8.96
N GLY A 47 -5.61 10.45 9.21
CA GLY A 47 -5.40 9.02 9.37
C GLY A 47 -5.43 8.26 8.05
N LYS A 48 -5.00 8.90 6.96
CA LYS A 48 -4.89 8.27 5.64
C LYS A 48 -3.46 7.86 5.33
N VAL A 49 -3.31 6.70 4.72
CA VAL A 49 -2.05 6.24 4.12
C VAL A 49 -2.31 5.96 2.65
N PHE A 50 -1.37 6.34 1.79
CA PHE A 50 -1.43 6.17 0.34
C PHE A 50 -0.20 5.38 -0.09
N CYS A 51 -0.37 4.24 -0.76
CA CYS A 51 0.76 3.48 -1.31
C CYS A 51 0.66 3.42 -2.83
N LEU A 52 1.81 3.57 -3.49
CA LEU A 52 1.98 3.35 -4.92
C LEU A 52 2.71 2.02 -5.13
N SER A 53 2.15 1.15 -5.96
CA SER A 53 2.75 -0.14 -6.30
C SER A 53 2.63 -0.46 -7.80
N GLU A 54 3.48 -1.35 -8.28
CA GLU A 54 3.30 -2.08 -9.54
C GLU A 54 2.86 -3.51 -9.22
N ALA A 55 1.86 -4.05 -9.92
CA ALA A 55 1.36 -5.41 -9.64
C ALA A 55 0.69 -6.04 -10.87
N PRO A 56 0.51 -7.36 -10.92
CA PRO A 56 -0.23 -8.02 -12.00
C PRO A 56 -1.74 -7.71 -12.01
N ASN A 57 -2.32 -7.38 -10.85
CA ASN A 57 -3.71 -6.94 -10.68
C ASN A 57 -3.91 -6.36 -9.26
N ALA A 58 -5.03 -5.65 -9.04
CA ALA A 58 -5.38 -5.08 -7.73
C ALA A 58 -5.51 -6.14 -6.61
N GLU A 59 -5.96 -7.36 -6.92
CA GLU A 59 -6.13 -8.41 -5.92
C GLU A 59 -4.79 -8.94 -5.38
N ALA A 60 -3.71 -8.88 -6.17
CA ALA A 60 -2.36 -9.18 -5.71
C ALA A 60 -1.91 -8.18 -4.63
N VAL A 61 -2.13 -6.88 -4.85
CA VAL A 61 -1.85 -5.81 -3.88
C VAL A 61 -2.63 -6.04 -2.58
N LYS A 62 -3.93 -6.30 -2.67
CA LYS A 62 -4.79 -6.59 -1.50
C LYS A 62 -4.32 -7.82 -0.71
N ARG A 63 -3.91 -8.89 -1.40
CA ARG A 63 -3.42 -10.11 -0.73
C ARG A 63 -2.14 -9.85 0.05
N ILE A 64 -1.23 -9.02 -0.45
CA ILE A 64 -0.05 -8.62 0.32
C ILE A 64 -0.47 -7.81 1.56
N HIS A 65 -1.24 -6.73 1.41
CA HIS A 65 -1.72 -5.91 2.55
C HIS A 65 -2.46 -6.74 3.62
N GLN A 66 -3.29 -7.68 3.18
CA GLN A 66 -4.01 -8.58 4.08
C GLN A 66 -3.05 -9.48 4.88
N ARG A 67 -1.95 -9.95 4.26
CA ARG A 67 -0.95 -10.82 4.87
C ARG A 67 0.06 -10.05 5.73
N SER A 68 0.34 -8.79 5.41
CA SER A 68 1.19 -7.87 6.18
C SER A 68 0.45 -7.21 7.36
N GLY A 69 -0.86 -7.45 7.49
CA GLY A 69 -1.65 -7.12 8.68
C GLY A 69 -2.38 -5.79 8.63
N HIS A 70 -2.46 -5.15 7.47
CA HIS A 70 -3.12 -3.86 7.28
C HIS A 70 -3.96 -3.84 6.00
N PRO A 71 -5.02 -4.66 5.88
CA PRO A 71 -5.81 -4.78 4.66
C PRO A 71 -6.44 -3.45 4.23
N THR A 72 -6.66 -3.30 2.92
CA THR A 72 -7.50 -2.25 2.35
C THR A 72 -8.32 -2.78 1.18
N ASP A 73 -9.57 -2.30 1.09
CA ASP A 73 -10.45 -2.54 -0.05
C ASP A 73 -10.31 -1.45 -1.15
N GLN A 74 -9.62 -0.35 -0.84
CA GLN A 74 -9.46 0.79 -1.72
C GLN A 74 -8.16 0.63 -2.52
N VAL A 75 -8.23 -0.07 -3.65
CA VAL A 75 -7.10 -0.25 -4.58
C VAL A 75 -7.56 0.13 -5.99
N PHE A 76 -6.89 1.11 -6.59
CA PHE A 76 -7.26 1.69 -7.88
C PHE A 76 -6.11 1.58 -8.86
N GLU A 77 -6.35 1.05 -10.05
CA GLU A 77 -5.38 1.18 -11.14
C GLU A 77 -5.26 2.64 -11.54
N VAL A 78 -4.04 3.14 -11.73
CA VAL A 78 -3.74 4.54 -12.08
C VAL A 78 -3.05 4.65 -13.45
N PRO A 79 -3.76 4.32 -14.56
CA PRO A 79 -3.16 4.23 -15.89
C PRO A 79 -2.88 5.58 -16.57
N VAL A 80 -3.39 6.69 -16.02
CA VAL A 80 -3.21 8.05 -16.55
C VAL A 80 -2.41 8.86 -15.54
N GLN A 81 -1.26 9.39 -15.98
CA GLN A 81 -0.25 10.00 -15.12
C GLN A 81 0.29 11.29 -15.77
N ALA A 82 0.84 12.20 -14.96
CA ALA A 82 1.39 13.49 -15.38
C ALA A 82 2.83 13.67 -14.89
#